data_AF-A0A494XA00-F1
#
_entry.id   AF-A0A494XA00-F1
#
_cell.length_a   1.000
_cell.length_b   1.000
_cell.length_c   1.000
_cell.angle_alpha   90.00
_cell.angle_beta   90.00
_cell.angle_gamma   90.00
#
_symmetry.space_group_name_H-M   'P 1'
#
loop_
_entity.id
_entity.type
_entity.pdbx_description
1 polymer ?
#
loop_
_entity_poly.entity_id
_entity_poly.type
_entity_poly.pdbx_seq_one_letter_code
_entity_poly.pdbx_strand_id
1 'polypeptide(L)' 'MKNKEMSRMLKWVAMVVIAAGIICCILNISQFNDRNLGLMVGIGFLVGGSQILLFGVLAPLMQRNQDSAQPVATTE' A
#
# COMPACT_ATOMS: atom_id res chain seq x y z
N MET A 1 -19.39 -6.16 10.79
CA MET A 1 -19.21 -6.33 9.33
C MET A 1 -18.45 -5.18 8.65
N LYS A 2 -18.33 -3.99 9.25
CA LYS A 2 -17.64 -2.80 8.68
C LYS A 2 -16.13 -2.97 8.38
N ASN A 3 -15.39 -3.77 9.16
CA ASN A 3 -13.92 -3.87 9.01
C ASN A 3 -13.48 -4.59 7.73
N LYS A 4 -14.27 -5.54 7.22
CA LYS A 4 -13.95 -6.28 5.97
C LYS A 4 -14.01 -5.38 4.74
N GLU A 5 -14.85 -4.35 4.77
CA GLU A 5 -15.02 -3.41 3.65
C GLU A 5 -13.83 -2.44 3.57
N MET A 6 -13.34 -1.93 4.71
CA MET A 6 -12.12 -1.11 4.75
C MET A 6 -10.89 -1.86 4.21
N SER A 7 -10.66 -3.10 4.62
CA SER A 7 -9.52 -3.89 4.10
C SER A 7 -9.65 -4.20 2.61
N ARG A 8 -10.87 -4.41 2.11
CA ARG A 8 -11.12 -4.58 0.67
C ARG A 8 -10.85 -3.30 -0.12
N MET A 9 -11.33 -2.16 0.37
CA MET A 9 -11.13 -0.86 -0.26
C MET A 9 -9.65 -0.50 -0.31
N LEU A 10 -8.92 -0.75 0.77
CA LEU A 10 -7.47 -0.51 0.86
C LEU A 10 -6.66 -1.42 -0.09
N LYS A 11 -7.03 -2.71 -0.20
CA LYS A 11 -6.46 -3.59 -1.24
C LYS A 11 -6.75 -3.09 -2.65
N TRP A 12 -7.96 -2.57 -2.90
CA TRP A 12 -8.36 -2.08 -4.21
C TRP A 12 -7.58 -0.81 -4.60
N VAL A 13 -7.49 0.16 -3.68
CA VAL A 13 -6.69 1.39 -3.87
C VAL A 13 -5.22 1.06 -4.09
N ALA A 14 -4.64 0.15 -3.28
CA ALA A 14 -3.26 -0.27 -3.47
C ALA A 14 -3.03 -0.93 -4.85
N MET A 15 -3.99 -1.74 -5.32
CA MET A 15 -3.90 -2.35 -6.64
C MET A 15 -3.93 -1.30 -7.77
N VAL A 16 -4.80 -0.29 -7.67
CA VAL A 16 -4.90 0.79 -8.67
C VAL A 16 -3.63 1.64 -8.71
N VAL A 17 -3.06 1.98 -7.55
CA VAL A 17 -1.83 2.78 -7.47
C VAL A 17 -0.64 2.01 -8.07
N ILE A 18 -0.52 0.71 -7.79
CA ILE A 18 0.52 -0.13 -8.37
C ILE A 18 0.33 -0.28 -9.89
N ALA A 19 -0.90 -0.52 -10.35
CA ALA A 19 -1.18 -0.63 -11.78
C ALA A 19 -0.84 0.67 -12.52
N ALA A 20 -1.19 1.83 -11.97
CA ALA A 20 -0.85 3.13 -12.53
C ALA A 20 0.68 3.35 -12.59
N GLY A 21 1.42 2.99 -11.53
CA GLY A 21 2.88 3.06 -11.51
C GLY A 21 3.54 2.17 -12.56
N ILE A 22 3.06 0.93 -12.71
CA ILE A 22 3.54 0.00 -13.73
C ILE A 22 3.27 0.55 -15.14
N ILE A 23 2.08 1.07 -15.41
CA ILE A 23 1.73 1.64 -16.72
C ILE A 23 2.63 2.84 -17.05
N CYS A 24 2.83 3.76 -16.10
CA CYS A 24 3.76 4.88 -16.26
C CYS A 24 5.19 4.41 -16.55
N CYS A 25 5.67 3.37 -15.86
CA CYS A 25 6.97 2.79 -16.14
C CYS A 25 7.05 2.19 -17.55
N ILE A 26 6.07 1.37 -17.96
CA ILE A 26 6.09 0.68 -19.27
C ILE A 26 6.02 1.69 -20.43
N LEU A 27 5.18 2.71 -20.34
CA LEU A 27 5.05 3.74 -21.39
C LEU A 27 6.33 4.58 -21.55
N ASN A 28 7.13 4.69 -20.50
CA ASN A 28 8.31 5.54 -20.47
C ASN A 28 9.63 4.74 -20.56
N ILE A 29 9.57 3.39 -20.45
CA ILE A 29 10.73 2.48 -20.43
C ILE A 29 11.57 2.53 -21.71
N SER A 30 10.96 2.91 -22.84
CA SER A 30 11.61 2.97 -24.15
C SER A 30 12.74 4.01 -24.21
N GLN A 31 12.76 4.97 -23.28
CA GLN A 31 13.88 5.91 -23.10
C GLN A 31 14.31 5.87 -21.63
N PHE A 32 15.07 4.82 -21.27
CA PHE A 32 15.78 4.74 -19.99
C PHE A 32 16.92 5.76 -19.99
N ASN A 33 16.60 7.00 -19.70
CA ASN A 33 17.54 8.10 -19.60
C ASN A 33 17.14 8.96 -18.40
N ASP A 34 18.09 9.39 -17.58
CA ASP A 34 17.82 10.20 -16.37
C ASP A 34 17.21 11.59 -16.67
N ARG A 35 17.12 11.95 -17.95
CA ARG A 35 16.37 13.13 -18.43
C ARG A 35 14.87 12.88 -18.60
N ASN A 36 14.41 11.62 -18.51
CA ASN A 36 13.02 11.27 -18.77
C ASN A 36 12.21 11.34 -17.48
N LEU A 37 11.56 12.48 -17.27
CA LEU A 37 10.74 12.76 -16.09
C LEU A 37 9.64 11.71 -15.87
N GLY A 38 9.13 11.08 -16.92
CA GLY A 38 8.09 10.06 -16.79
C GLY A 38 8.57 8.79 -16.08
N LEU A 39 9.83 8.40 -16.28
CA LEU A 39 10.44 7.24 -15.63
C LEU A 39 10.71 7.52 -14.15
N MET A 40 11.16 8.74 -13.83
CA MET A 40 11.30 9.22 -12.45
C MET A 40 9.96 9.25 -11.71
N VAL A 41 8.89 9.74 -12.38
CA VAL A 41 7.52 9.72 -11.82
C VAL A 41 7.00 8.30 -11.66
N GLY A 42 7.25 7.41 -12.63
CA GLY A 42 6.87 6.00 -12.55
C GLY A 42 7.52 5.27 -11.38
N ILE A 43 8.84 5.47 -11.17
CA ILE A 43 9.57 4.94 -10.01
C ILE A 43 9.01 5.54 -8.70
N GLY A 44 8.74 6.84 -8.67
CA GLY A 44 8.09 7.49 -7.52
C GLY A 44 6.74 6.88 -7.18
N PHE A 45 5.92 6.55 -8.18
CA PHE A 45 4.65 5.86 -8.00
C PHE A 45 4.81 4.41 -7.52
N LEU A 46 5.83 3.69 -7.98
CA LEU A 46 6.14 2.34 -7.49
C LEU A 46 6.58 2.36 -6.01
N VAL A 47 7.49 3.26 -5.65
CA VAL A 47 7.99 3.41 -4.28
C VAL A 47 6.87 3.91 -3.35
N GLY A 48 6.12 4.92 -3.76
CA GLY A 48 4.99 5.45 -3.00
C GLY A 48 3.85 4.43 -2.85
N GLY A 49 3.52 3.71 -3.92
CA GLY A 49 2.53 2.63 -3.91
C GLY A 49 2.92 1.48 -2.99
N SER A 50 4.20 1.11 -2.97
CA SER A 50 4.74 0.11 -2.03
C SER A 50 4.56 0.54 -0.58
N GLN A 51 4.86 1.79 -0.23
CA GLN A 51 4.67 2.30 1.13
C GLN A 51 3.20 2.31 1.55
N ILE A 52 2.29 2.76 0.68
CA ILE A 52 0.84 2.73 0.94
C ILE A 52 0.36 1.30 1.22
N LEU A 53 0.86 0.32 0.45
CA LEU A 53 0.53 -1.08 0.65
C LEU A 53 1.08 -1.61 1.98
N LEU A 54 2.29 -1.20 2.35
CA LEU A 54 2.91 -1.52 3.64
C LEU A 54 2.04 -1.02 4.80
N PHE A 55 1.64 0.25 4.78
CA PHE A 55 0.74 0.82 5.80
C PHE A 55 -0.62 0.13 5.82
N GLY A 56 -1.14 -0.24 4.65
CA GLY A 56 -2.42 -0.93 4.57
C GLY A 56 -2.42 -2.36 5.12
N VAL A 57 -1.26 -3.01 5.16
CA VAL A 57 -1.07 -4.31 5.82
C VAL A 57 -0.73 -4.13 7.30
N LEU A 58 0.09 -3.12 7.64
CA LEU A 58 0.50 -2.85 9.03
C LEU A 58 -0.68 -2.43 9.92
N ALA A 59 -1.57 -1.55 9.46
CA ALA A 59 -2.71 -1.08 10.25
C ALA A 59 -3.58 -2.24 10.80
N PRO A 60 -4.08 -3.20 9.99
CA PRO A 60 -4.85 -4.32 10.52
C PRO A 60 -4.00 -5.30 11.34
N LEU A 61 -2.71 -5.46 11.03
CA LEU A 61 -1.81 -6.32 11.84
C LEU A 61 -1.54 -5.72 13.23
N MET A 62 -1.35 -4.41 13.33
CA MET A 62 -1.18 -3.70 14.60
C MET A 62 -2.46 -3.76 15.43
N GLN A 63 -3.63 -3.58 14.82
CA GLN A 63 -4.91 -3.76 15.52
C GLN A 63 -5.06 -5.20 16.06
N ARG A 64 -4.74 -6.23 15.26
CA ARG A 64 -4.78 -7.62 15.74
C ARG A 64 -3.77 -7.88 16.86
N ASN A 65 -2.59 -7.28 16.81
CA ASN A 65 -1.59 -7.42 17.86
C ASN A 65 -2.05 -6.75 19.16
N GLN A 66 -2.71 -5.58 19.09
CA GLN A 66 -3.28 -4.92 20.27
C GLN A 66 -4.47 -5.68 20.88
N ASP A 67 -5.38 -6.23 20.07
CA ASP A 67 -6.46 -7.12 20.53
C ASP A 67 -5.90 -8.37 21.26
N SER A 68 -4.77 -8.91 20.78
CA SER A 68 -4.12 -10.07 21.39
C SER A 68 -3.31 -9.74 22.65
N ALA A 69 -2.94 -8.47 22.83
CA ALA A 69 -2.13 -7.96 23.93
C ALA A 69 -2.95 -7.36 25.08
N GLN A 70 -4.28 -7.55 25.10
CA GLN A 70 -5.11 -7.29 26.28
C GLN A 70 -5.27 -8.61 27.06
N PRO A 71 -4.35 -8.94 28.01
CA PRO A 71 -4.63 -9.99 28.97
C PRO A 71 -5.76 -9.50 29.89
N VAL A 72 -6.71 -10.40 30.11
CA VAL A 72 -7.75 -10.34 31.12
C VAL A 72 -7.21 -9.75 32.43
N ALA A 73 -7.59 -8.52 32.74
CA ALA A 73 -7.23 -7.85 33.99
C ALA A 73 -8.48 -7.29 34.66
N THR A 74 -9.48 -8.13 34.91
CA THR A 74 -10.40 -8.03 36.06
C THR A 74 -11.33 -9.23 36.07
N THR A 75 -11.09 -10.19 36.95
CA THR A 75 -12.19 -10.87 37.63
C THR A 75 -11.74 -11.03 39.07
N GLU A 76 -12.43 -10.26 39.90
CA GLU A 76 -12.34 -10.21 41.36
C GLU A 76 -12.59 -11.57 42.01
#